data_AF-A0A4Q3TEZ9-F1
#
_entry.id   AF-A0A4Q3TEZ9-F1
#
_cell.length_a   1.000
_cell.length_b   1.000
_cell.length_c   1.000
_cell.angle_alpha   90.00
_cell.angle_beta   90.00
_cell.angle_gamma   90.00
#
_symmetry.space_group_name_H-M   'P 1'
#
loop_
_entity.id
_entity.type
_entity.pdbx_description
1 polymer ?
#
loop_
_entity_poly.entity_id
_entity_poly.type
_entity_poly.pdbx_seq_one_letter_code
_entity_poly.pdbx_strand_id
1 'polypeptide(L)'
;MQGKLALAIIFIALCARVASTQAQNIYKCGSTYSQQPCAGGSVVEPANTPAPSQKAQTDAATRRDAKTAAAMEKARLKAEAQPVAVHIPPPRSEATTAGKPAAKLKKPEAFIATVPRQPGEQPPRKKKPKKKQDA
;
A
#
# COMPACT_ATOMS: atom_id res chain seq x y z
N MET A 1 -24.67 -18.49 46.89
CA MET A 1 -23.68 -18.43 45.80
C MET A 1 -23.03 -17.04 45.62
N GLN A 2 -23.62 -15.95 46.12
CA GLN A 2 -23.11 -14.58 45.95
C GLN A 2 -21.77 -14.31 46.65
N GLY A 3 -21.53 -14.87 47.85
CA GLY A 3 -20.27 -14.66 48.58
C GLY A 3 -19.03 -15.25 47.90
N LYS A 4 -19.18 -16.37 47.17
CA LYS A 4 -18.09 -16.98 46.40
C LYS A 4 -17.72 -16.13 45.18
N LEU A 5 -18.71 -15.44 44.61
CA LEU A 5 -18.55 -14.57 43.44
C LEU A 5 -17.87 -13.25 43.82
N ALA A 6 -18.22 -12.67 44.97
CA ALA A 6 -17.55 -11.49 45.50
C ALA A 6 -16.07 -11.76 45.86
N LEU A 7 -15.78 -12.91 46.45
CA LEU A 7 -14.41 -13.30 46.82
C LEU A 7 -13.52 -13.54 45.58
N ALA A 8 -14.08 -14.13 44.53
CA ALA A 8 -13.38 -14.29 43.24
C ALA A 8 -13.05 -12.94 42.58
N ILE A 9 -13.97 -11.96 42.61
CA ILE A 9 -13.74 -10.62 42.04
C ILE A 9 -12.63 -9.88 42.81
N ILE A 10 -12.62 -9.97 44.15
CA ILE A 10 -11.57 -9.37 44.98
C ILE A 10 -10.21 -10.00 44.66
N PHE A 11 -10.16 -11.32 44.51
CA PHE A 11 -8.92 -12.03 44.19
C PHE A 11 -8.38 -11.65 42.80
N ILE A 12 -9.24 -11.55 41.79
CA ILE A 12 -8.86 -11.12 40.43
C ILE A 12 -8.36 -9.67 40.43
N ALA A 13 -9.05 -8.77 41.15
CA ALA A 13 -8.64 -7.37 41.27
C ALA A 13 -7.28 -7.21 41.98
N LEU A 14 -6.99 -8.06 42.97
CA LEU A 14 -5.70 -8.10 43.65
C LEU A 14 -4.59 -8.62 42.74
N CYS A 15 -4.83 -9.70 42.00
CA CYS A 15 -3.87 -10.24 41.03
C CYS A 15 -3.51 -9.23 39.93
N ALA A 16 -4.48 -8.44 39.46
CA ALA A 16 -4.23 -7.40 38.45
C ALA A 16 -3.33 -6.25 38.96
N ARG A 17 -3.28 -6.00 40.28
CA ARG A 17 -2.41 -4.99 40.89
C ARG A 17 -0.96 -5.45 41.04
N VAL A 18 -0.72 -6.75 41.18
CA VAL A 18 0.63 -7.35 41.32
C VAL A 18 1.30 -7.56 39.96
N ALA A 19 0.52 -7.55 38.87
CA ALA A 19 1.04 -7.65 37.50
C ALA A 19 1.65 -6.34 36.97
N SER A 20 2.29 -5.53 37.82
CA SER A 20 3.23 -4.52 37.34
C SER A 20 4.43 -5.27 36.79
N THR A 21 4.58 -5.30 35.47
CA THR A 21 5.77 -5.83 34.80
C THR A 21 6.96 -4.98 35.20
N GLN A 22 7.62 -5.34 36.30
CA GLN A 22 8.89 -4.75 36.69
C GLN A 22 9.83 -5.01 35.51
N ALA A 23 10.36 -3.96 34.89
CA ALA A 23 11.31 -4.10 33.81
C ALA A 23 12.50 -4.94 34.32
N GLN A 24 12.67 -6.14 33.77
CA GLN A 24 13.80 -6.99 34.13
C GLN A 24 15.05 -6.31 33.60
N ASN A 25 16.02 -6.05 34.48
CA ASN A 25 17.30 -5.48 34.07
C ASN A 25 18.00 -6.46 33.12
N ILE A 26 18.21 -6.04 31.88
CA ILE A 26 18.95 -6.81 30.88
C ILE A 26 20.38 -6.27 30.88
N TYR A 27 21.37 -7.14 30.95
CA TYR A 27 22.78 -6.78 30.96
C TYR A 27 23.42 -7.18 29.65
N LYS A 28 24.27 -6.32 29.09
CA LYS A 28 25.09 -6.65 27.92
C LYS A 28 26.48 -7.06 28.39
N CYS A 29 26.78 -8.34 28.24
CA CYS A 29 28.04 -8.99 28.60
C CYS A 29 28.87 -9.17 27.32
N GLY A 30 29.61 -8.14 26.91
CA GLY A 30 30.35 -8.15 25.65
C GLY A 30 29.43 -8.21 24.42
N SER A 31 29.36 -9.38 23.78
CA SER A 31 28.51 -9.67 22.60
C SER A 31 27.16 -10.32 22.92
N THR A 32 26.91 -10.69 24.19
CA THR A 32 25.75 -11.48 24.59
C THR A 32 24.89 -10.72 25.61
N TYR A 33 23.58 -10.88 25.54
CA TYR A 33 22.64 -10.30 26.52
C TYR A 33 22.26 -11.35 27.57
N SER A 34 22.20 -10.95 28.84
CA SER A 34 21.89 -11.81 29.99
C SER A 34 20.88 -11.13 30.92
N GLN A 35 20.05 -11.93 31.60
CA GLN A 35 19.17 -11.45 32.68
C GLN A 35 19.84 -11.49 34.06
N GLN A 36 21.06 -12.04 34.14
CA GLN A 36 21.89 -12.03 35.34
C GLN A 36 23.04 -11.03 35.17
N PRO A 37 23.43 -10.30 36.23
CA PRO A 37 24.56 -9.37 36.18
C PRO A 37 25.86 -10.14 35.89
N CYS A 38 26.70 -9.56 35.05
CA CYS A 38 27.99 -10.12 34.65
C CYS A 38 29.13 -9.15 34.95
N ALA A 39 30.30 -9.69 35.27
CA ALA A 39 31.49 -8.90 35.55
C ALA A 39 31.89 -8.07 34.30
N GLY A 40 31.87 -6.74 34.43
CA GLY A 40 32.17 -5.81 33.34
C GLY A 40 31.01 -5.59 32.34
N GLY A 41 29.81 -6.12 32.59
CA GLY A 41 28.65 -5.88 31.76
C GLY A 41 27.99 -4.52 32.02
N SER A 42 27.45 -3.90 30.98
CA SER A 42 26.66 -2.66 31.11
C SER A 42 25.18 -2.99 31.22
N VAL A 43 24.46 -2.30 32.11
CA VAL A 43 22.99 -2.36 32.16
C VAL A 43 22.44 -1.79 30.85
N VAL A 44 21.59 -2.57 30.20
CA VAL A 44 20.82 -2.13 29.03
C VAL A 44 19.48 -1.65 29.57
N GLU A 45 19.35 -0.33 29.65
CA GLU A 45 18.07 0.27 30.01
C GLU A 45 17.06 -0.05 28.90
N PRO A 46 15.86 -0.56 29.23
CA PRO A 46 14.85 -0.81 28.24
C PRO A 46 14.58 0.49 27.49
N ALA A 47 14.86 0.49 26.19
CA ALA A 47 14.80 1.70 25.39
C ALA A 47 13.42 2.35 25.51
N ASN A 48 13.45 3.63 25.91
CA ASN A 48 12.36 4.62 25.94
C ASN A 48 10.94 4.04 25.80
N THR A 49 10.24 3.96 26.93
CA THR A 49 8.78 3.88 26.93
C THR A 49 8.24 4.96 26.00
N PRO A 50 7.42 4.62 24.98
CA PRO A 50 6.97 5.60 24.00
C PRO A 50 6.27 6.76 24.71
N ALA A 51 6.68 7.99 24.37
CA ALA A 51 6.09 9.18 24.97
C ALA A 51 4.57 9.21 24.68
N PRO A 52 3.74 9.67 25.63
CA PRO A 52 2.29 9.67 25.46
C PRO A 52 1.83 10.42 24.20
N SER A 53 2.58 11.45 23.78
CA SER A 53 2.35 12.18 22.52
C SER A 53 2.61 11.33 21.27
N GLN A 54 3.68 10.52 21.26
CA GLN A 54 4.00 9.60 20.16
C GLN A 54 2.92 8.52 20.03
N LYS A 55 2.45 8.00 21.17
CA LYS A 55 1.35 7.01 21.20
C LYS A 55 0.05 7.60 20.64
N ALA A 56 -0.32 8.82 21.03
CA ALA A 56 -1.50 9.49 20.50
C ALA A 56 -1.41 9.76 18.99
N GLN A 57 -0.23 10.15 18.49
CA GLN A 57 -0.01 10.36 17.06
C GLN A 57 -0.15 9.05 16.26
N THR A 58 0.45 7.97 16.75
CA THR A 58 0.36 6.64 16.13
C THR A 58 -1.08 6.13 16.16
N ASP A 59 -1.78 6.25 17.29
CA ASP A 59 -3.19 5.86 17.40
C ASP A 59 -4.07 6.63 16.38
N ALA A 60 -3.81 7.93 16.18
CA ALA A 60 -4.51 8.75 15.21
C ALA A 60 -4.18 8.37 13.75
N ALA A 61 -2.94 7.94 13.46
CA ALA A 61 -2.57 7.39 12.16
C ALA A 61 -3.29 6.06 11.90
N THR A 62 -3.20 5.11 12.83
CA THR A 62 -3.87 3.80 12.76
C THR A 62 -5.38 3.93 12.53
N ARG A 63 -6.04 4.88 13.21
CA ARG A 63 -7.48 5.13 13.01
C ARG A 63 -7.81 5.64 11.61
N ARG A 64 -6.94 6.44 10.99
CA ARG A 64 -7.12 6.91 9.61
C ARG A 64 -6.92 5.77 8.63
N ASP A 65 -5.87 4.98 8.82
CA ASP A 65 -5.55 3.85 7.95
C ASP A 65 -6.66 2.78 7.99
N ALA A 66 -7.19 2.49 9.18
CA ALA A 66 -8.32 1.58 9.34
C ALA A 66 -9.58 2.05 8.59
N LYS A 67 -9.86 3.37 8.59
CA LYS A 67 -10.99 3.94 7.83
C LYS A 67 -10.78 3.81 6.33
N THR A 68 -9.57 4.11 5.86
CA THR A 68 -9.20 3.98 4.44
C THR A 68 -9.32 2.53 3.98
N ALA A 69 -8.79 1.59 4.75
CA ALA A 69 -8.90 0.16 4.47
C ALA A 69 -10.37 -0.31 4.39
N ALA A 70 -11.21 0.09 5.34
CA ALA A 70 -12.63 -0.24 5.33
C ALA A 70 -13.37 0.37 4.13
N ALA A 71 -12.99 1.57 3.68
CA ALA A 71 -13.56 2.19 2.48
C ALA A 71 -13.18 1.41 1.22
N MET A 72 -11.91 0.99 1.11
CA MET A 72 -11.43 0.16 0.00
C MET A 72 -12.10 -1.21 -0.03
N GLU A 73 -12.28 -1.86 1.12
CA GLU A 73 -12.99 -3.12 1.23
C GLU A 73 -14.43 -2.99 0.72
N LYS A 74 -15.15 -1.97 1.17
CA LYS A 74 -16.51 -1.69 0.69
C LYS A 74 -16.56 -1.41 -0.81
N ALA A 75 -15.56 -0.72 -1.35
CA ALA A 75 -15.46 -0.48 -2.79
C ALA A 75 -15.25 -1.79 -3.56
N ARG A 76 -14.40 -2.69 -3.04
CA ARG A 76 -14.18 -4.03 -3.61
C ARG A 76 -15.47 -4.85 -3.63
N LEU A 77 -16.16 -4.94 -2.50
CA LEU A 77 -17.42 -5.68 -2.39
C LEU A 77 -18.50 -5.13 -3.34
N LYS A 78 -18.56 -3.81 -3.53
CA LYS A 78 -19.47 -3.19 -4.50
C LYS A 78 -19.10 -3.56 -5.93
N ALA A 79 -17.81 -3.54 -6.28
CA ALA A 79 -17.36 -3.91 -7.63
C ALA A 79 -17.61 -5.40 -7.93
N GLU A 80 -17.40 -6.27 -6.95
CA GLU A 80 -17.68 -7.72 -7.06
C GLU A 80 -19.18 -8.00 -7.18
N ALA A 81 -20.03 -7.21 -6.50
CA ALA A 81 -21.48 -7.35 -6.58
C ALA A 81 -22.09 -6.86 -7.91
N GLN A 82 -21.36 -6.03 -8.68
CA GLN A 82 -21.85 -5.56 -9.96
C GLN A 82 -21.66 -6.65 -11.02
N PRO A 83 -22.71 -7.04 -11.77
CA PRO A 83 -22.57 -8.02 -12.83
C PRO A 83 -21.67 -7.45 -13.94
N VAL A 84 -20.46 -7.97 -14.05
CA VAL A 84 -19.57 -7.65 -15.17
C VAL A 84 -20.14 -8.35 -16.40
N ALA A 85 -20.59 -7.56 -17.38
CA ALA A 85 -20.95 -8.11 -18.69
C ALA A 85 -19.69 -8.70 -19.32
N VAL A 86 -19.55 -10.01 -19.24
CA VAL A 86 -18.48 -10.75 -19.93
C VAL A 86 -18.79 -10.67 -21.41
N HIS A 87 -18.15 -9.73 -22.11
CA HIS A 87 -18.25 -9.66 -23.55
C HIS A 87 -17.36 -10.75 -24.15
N ILE A 88 -17.95 -11.92 -24.37
CA ILE A 88 -17.30 -13.00 -25.13
C ILE A 88 -17.34 -12.55 -26.59
N PRO A 89 -16.20 -12.21 -27.22
CA PRO A 89 -16.20 -11.95 -28.65
C PRO A 89 -16.70 -13.21 -29.35
N PRO A 90 -17.60 -13.08 -30.34
CA PRO A 90 -18.07 -14.24 -31.07
C PRO A 90 -16.88 -14.99 -31.65
N PRO A 91 -16.90 -16.35 -31.66
CA PRO A 91 -15.85 -17.10 -32.31
C PRO A 91 -15.75 -16.60 -33.75
N ARG A 92 -14.56 -16.14 -34.15
CA ARG A 92 -14.28 -15.84 -35.55
C ARG A 92 -14.49 -17.14 -36.30
N SER A 93 -15.59 -17.24 -37.03
CA SER A 93 -15.70 -18.23 -38.09
C SER A 93 -14.61 -17.92 -39.09
N GLU A 94 -13.69 -18.88 -39.28
CA GLU A 94 -12.84 -18.92 -40.46
C GLU A 94 -13.76 -19.21 -41.66
N ALA A 95 -14.40 -18.16 -42.15
CA ALA A 95 -15.12 -18.16 -43.41
C ALA A 95 -14.51 -17.07 -44.28
N THR A 96 -13.57 -17.50 -45.11
CA THR A 96 -13.36 -17.08 -46.50
C THR A 96 -13.88 -15.68 -46.83
N THR A 97 -13.04 -14.66 -46.74
CA THR A 97 -13.33 -13.35 -47.34
C THR A 97 -12.66 -13.26 -48.70
N ALA A 98 -13.38 -13.73 -49.72
CA ALA A 98 -13.46 -13.00 -50.97
C ALA A 98 -14.02 -11.60 -50.64
N GLY A 99 -13.41 -10.57 -51.23
CA GLY A 99 -13.33 -9.25 -50.64
C GLY A 99 -14.62 -8.44 -50.53
N LYS A 100 -14.58 -7.48 -49.60
CA LYS A 100 -15.23 -6.16 -49.65
C LYS A 100 -14.38 -5.16 -48.83
N PRO A 101 -14.24 -3.91 -49.28
CA PRO A 101 -13.20 -3.01 -48.81
C PRO A 101 -13.51 -2.46 -47.41
N ALA A 102 -12.50 -2.51 -46.55
CA ALA A 102 -12.53 -1.95 -45.21
C ALA A 102 -12.74 -0.43 -45.26
N ALA A 103 -13.78 0.05 -44.57
CA ALA A 103 -13.88 1.45 -44.19
C ALA A 103 -12.63 1.85 -43.40
N LYS A 104 -12.00 2.96 -43.80
CA LYS A 104 -10.71 3.41 -43.29
C LYS A 104 -10.78 3.68 -41.79
N LEU A 105 -10.34 2.72 -40.98
CA LEU A 105 -10.05 2.91 -39.57
C LEU A 105 -8.85 3.87 -39.46
N LYS A 106 -9.08 5.07 -38.92
CA LYS A 106 -8.00 6.01 -38.61
C LYS A 106 -7.09 5.33 -37.58
N LYS A 107 -5.88 4.99 -38.00
CA LYS A 107 -4.84 4.45 -37.11
C LYS A 107 -4.64 5.46 -35.96
N PRO A 108 -4.63 5.04 -34.69
CA PRO A 108 -4.23 5.95 -33.63
C PRO A 108 -2.80 6.42 -33.94
N GLU A 109 -2.56 7.73 -33.86
CA GLU A 109 -1.21 8.24 -34.00
C GLU A 109 -0.33 7.53 -32.98
N ALA A 110 0.79 7.01 -33.46
CA ALA A 110 1.78 6.37 -32.61
C ALA A 110 2.13 7.32 -31.46
N PHE A 111 2.11 6.80 -30.23
CA PHE A 111 2.57 7.53 -29.06
C PHE A 111 4.07 7.81 -29.24
N ILE A 112 4.41 8.99 -29.74
CA ILE A 112 5.79 9.45 -29.81
C ILE A 112 6.13 10.07 -28.46
N ALA A 113 6.91 9.34 -27.66
CA ALA A 113 7.51 9.89 -26.46
C ALA A 113 8.41 11.07 -26.86
N THR A 114 7.95 12.29 -26.59
CA THR A 114 8.72 13.50 -26.88
C THR A 114 9.77 13.65 -25.78
N VAL A 115 11.02 13.34 -26.10
CA VAL A 115 12.15 13.62 -25.21
C VAL A 115 12.37 15.13 -25.16
N PRO A 116 12.52 15.76 -23.98
CA PRO A 116 12.78 17.19 -23.88
C PRO A 116 14.07 17.56 -24.64
N ARG A 117 13.96 18.53 -25.55
CA ARG A 117 15.10 19.06 -26.32
C ARG A 117 16.13 19.68 -25.38
N GLN A 118 17.41 19.40 -25.64
CA GLN A 118 18.49 20.16 -25.01
C GLN A 118 18.50 21.60 -25.56
N PRO A 119 18.84 22.61 -24.74
CA PRO A 119 18.84 24.01 -25.18
C PRO A 119 19.92 24.24 -26.25
N GLY A 120 19.52 24.50 -27.49
CA GLY A 120 20.45 24.93 -28.55
C GLY A 120 20.15 24.46 -29.98
N GLU A 121 19.26 23.48 -30.19
CA GLU A 121 19.04 22.92 -31.53
C GLU A 121 17.87 23.58 -32.30
N GLN A 122 18.19 24.25 -33.42
CA GLN A 122 17.20 24.87 -34.30
C GLN A 122 16.43 23.82 -35.13
N PRO A 123 15.12 23.99 -35.37
CA PRO A 123 14.33 23.03 -36.13
C PRO A 123 14.71 23.01 -37.63
N PRO A 124 14.70 21.83 -38.29
CA PRO A 124 14.90 21.75 -39.73
C PRO A 124 13.71 22.41 -40.48
N ARG A 125 14.04 23.31 -41.41
CA ARG A 125 13.08 24.03 -42.26
C ARG A 125 12.27 23.05 -43.12
N LYS A 126 10.93 23.13 -43.04
CA LYS A 126 10.00 22.40 -43.92
C LYS A 126 10.17 22.86 -45.37
N LYS A 127 10.55 21.95 -46.29
CA LYS A 127 10.50 22.18 -47.74
C LYS A 127 9.03 22.16 -48.20
N LYS A 128 8.56 23.25 -48.81
CA LYS A 128 7.22 23.35 -49.43
C LYS A 128 7.16 22.44 -50.68
N PRO A 129 6.12 21.60 -50.86
CA PRO A 129 5.93 20.87 -52.11
C PRO A 129 5.49 21.83 -53.24
N LYS A 130 6.12 21.70 -54.42
CA LYS A 130 5.77 22.39 -55.66
C LYS A 130 4.38 21.96 -56.14
N LYS A 131 3.52 22.94 -56.42
CA LYS A 131 2.26 22.80 -57.13
C LYS A 131 2.55 22.32 -58.56
N LYS A 132 2.06 21.15 -58.97
CA LYS A 132 1.96 20.78 -60.40
C LYS A 132 0.62 21.29 -60.91
N GLN A 133 0.67 22.12 -61.95
CA GLN A 133 -0.46 22.62 -62.72
C GLN A 133 -0.94 21.53 -63.67
N ASP A 134 -2.26 21.49 -63.82
CA ASP A 134 -3.03 20.68 -64.76
C ASP A 134 -2.69 21.05 -66.22
N ALA A 135 -2.60 20.03 -67.07
CA ALA A 135 -2.76 20.08 -68.52
C ALA A 135 -3.30 18.71 -68.98
#